data_AF-A0A4Q6BK31-F1
#
_entry.id   AF-A0A4Q6BK31-F1
#
_cell.length_a   1.000
_cell.length_b   1.000
_cell.length_c   1.000
_cell.angle_alpha   90.00
_cell.angle_beta   90.00
_cell.angle_gamma   90.00
#
_symmetry.space_group_name_H-M   'P 1'
#
loop_
_entity.id
_entity.type
_entity.pdbx_description
1 polymer ?
#
loop_
_entity_poly.entity_id
_entity_poly.type
_entity_poly.pdbx_seq_one_letter_code
_entity_poly.pdbx_strand_id
1 'polypeptide(L)'
;LSLDQSILEELLKSAGIDYKKMKKELHSGASAEPIVIPSAYLKADVSLEFEKSQGINVVAKLPIKAAKSAVLIGAHGDHLGRGDAGNSLAHADEKGQVHFGADDNASGVSGVMEIAHYFADLQKRKPNTLKKNLVFAVWSGEEIGVLGSSAFVKNWDKLQKIKAKQYFSANLNMDMVGRLQEKLYVQGVGSGTTWPQLSEEISIRQAMPMVVQTDPYLPTDSMALYLAEVPAISFFTGAHAEYHSPRDTAATLNYPGLERVTKTVSEYARLLADSTVPMVKYVKVGGDPSSKLEGRSFRIYLGTIPDYTQEGVKGVRISGVSKGSPAELAGLLEKDVITNFAGMKIENIYDYVYTLQSVKAGVETSLVVQRG
;
A
#
# COMPACT_ATOMS: atom_id res chain seq x y z
N LEU A 1 10.51 11.14 18.48
CA LEU A 1 9.96 12.02 19.54
C LEU A 1 10.84 13.25 19.63
N SER A 2 10.41 14.42 19.17
CA SER A 2 11.04 15.67 19.58
C SER A 2 10.38 16.09 20.89
N LEU A 3 11.15 16.14 21.97
CA LEU A 3 10.68 16.77 23.20
C LEU A 3 10.69 18.27 22.97
N ASP A 4 9.63 18.96 23.39
CA ASP A 4 9.68 20.41 23.49
C ASP A 4 10.83 20.80 24.44
N GLN A 5 11.51 21.91 24.15
CA GLN A 5 12.67 22.35 24.94
C GLN A 5 12.31 22.51 26.41
N SER A 6 11.10 22.98 26.73
CA SER A 6 10.64 23.14 28.12
C SER A 6 10.58 21.82 28.88
N ILE A 7 10.11 20.75 28.23
CA ILE A 7 10.02 19.41 28.82
C ILE A 7 11.42 18.82 29.02
N LEU A 8 12.32 19.02 28.05
CA LEU A 8 13.70 18.59 28.16
C LEU A 8 14.42 19.29 29.32
N GLU A 9 14.22 20.60 29.47
CA GLU A 9 14.78 21.38 30.58
C GLU A 9 14.29 20.87 31.94
N GLU A 10 13.01 20.53 32.05
CA GLU A 10 12.42 19.99 33.29
C GLU A 10 12.99 18.60 33.63
N LEU A 11 13.14 17.72 32.63
CA LEU A 11 13.74 16.39 32.81
C LEU A 11 15.21 16.51 33.26
N LEU A 12 16.01 17.35 32.60
CA LEU A 12 17.42 17.57 32.97
C LEU A 12 17.54 18.17 34.37
N LYS A 13 16.67 19.11 34.73
CA LYS A 13 16.64 19.69 36.07
C LYS A 13 16.35 18.63 37.14
N SER A 14 15.48 17.65 36.87
CA SER A 14 15.22 16.54 37.80
C SER A 14 16.45 15.65 38.02
N ALA A 15 17.36 15.59 37.05
CA ALA A 15 18.67 14.94 37.16
C ALA A 15 19.78 15.87 37.72
N GLY A 16 19.44 17.09 38.17
CA GLY A 16 20.42 18.06 38.69
C GLY A 16 21.27 18.74 37.60
N ILE A 17 20.85 18.68 36.33
CA ILE A 17 21.61 19.17 35.19
C ILE A 17 21.01 20.47 34.66
N ASP A 18 21.87 21.47 34.48
CA ASP A 18 21.52 22.74 33.86
C ASP A 18 21.62 22.62 32.33
N TYR A 19 20.47 22.72 31.65
CA TYR A 19 20.38 22.64 30.19
C TYR A 19 21.24 23.67 29.47
N LYS A 20 21.30 24.92 29.95
CA LYS A 20 22.09 25.99 29.28
C LYS A 20 23.58 25.70 29.36
N LYS A 21 24.03 25.21 30.51
CA LYS A 21 25.42 24.81 30.73
C LYS A 21 25.79 23.61 29.84
N MET A 22 24.98 22.55 29.88
CA MET A 22 25.16 21.35 29.06
C MET A 22 25.16 21.67 27.56
N LYS A 23 24.21 22.49 27.09
CA LYS A 23 24.13 22.93 25.69
C LYS A 23 25.40 23.67 25.24
N LYS A 24 25.94 24.53 26.10
CA LYS A 24 27.17 25.28 25.82
C LYS A 24 28.39 24.36 25.74
N GLU A 25 28.48 23.35 26.62
CA GLU A 25 29.55 22.34 26.61
C GLU A 25 29.48 21.47 25.35
N LEU A 26 28.29 20.98 24.99
CA LEU A 26 28.08 20.19 23.76
C LEU A 26 28.41 20.98 22.48
N HIS A 27 28.01 22.26 22.41
CA HIS A 27 28.35 23.13 21.27
C HIS A 27 29.85 23.42 21.15
N SER A 28 30.63 23.20 22.20
CA SER A 28 32.09 23.34 22.18
C SER A 28 32.82 22.07 21.67
N GLY A 29 32.07 21.03 21.29
CA GLY A 29 32.61 19.76 20.82
C GLY A 29 32.92 18.75 21.93
N ALA A 30 32.49 19.03 23.17
CA ALA A 30 32.63 18.09 24.27
C ALA A 30 31.67 16.89 24.07
N SER A 31 32.18 15.69 24.33
CA SER A 31 31.37 14.48 24.47
C SER A 31 30.59 14.54 25.79
N ALA A 32 29.27 14.31 25.75
CA ALA A 32 28.47 14.12 26.95
C ALA A 32 28.26 12.63 27.20
N GLU A 33 28.45 12.19 28.45
CA GLU A 33 28.06 10.85 28.87
C GLU A 33 26.53 10.73 28.94
N PRO A 34 25.97 9.51 28.82
CA PRO A 34 24.54 9.27 28.99
C PRO A 34 24.04 9.80 30.34
N ILE A 35 23.02 10.64 30.30
CA ILE A 35 22.40 11.21 31.50
C ILE A 35 21.33 10.26 32.01
N VAL A 36 21.51 9.76 33.23
CA VAL A 36 20.46 8.99 33.93
C VAL A 36 19.48 9.98 34.55
N ILE A 37 18.26 10.01 34.03
CA ILE A 37 17.15 10.73 34.65
C ILE A 37 16.60 9.86 35.79
N PRO A 38 16.55 10.35 37.05
CA PRO A 38 15.92 9.62 38.15
C PRO A 38 14.47 9.26 37.79
N SER A 39 13.92 8.16 38.33
CA SER A 39 12.57 7.67 38.00
C SER A 39 11.53 8.80 37.92
N ALA A 40 11.25 9.21 36.68
CA ALA A 40 10.34 10.31 36.38
C ALA A 40 9.05 9.72 35.82
N TYR A 41 7.92 10.12 36.41
CA TYR A 41 6.61 9.78 35.87
C TYR A 41 6.21 10.80 34.82
N LEU A 42 6.20 10.40 33.55
CA LEU A 42 5.66 11.25 32.48
C LEU A 42 4.14 11.04 32.41
N LYS A 43 3.39 12.11 32.66
CA LYS A 43 1.97 12.18 32.33
C LYS A 43 1.84 12.95 31.02
N ALA A 44 1.13 12.37 30.06
CA ALA A 44 0.75 13.05 28.83
C ALA A 44 -0.78 13.06 28.76
N ASP A 45 -1.35 14.24 28.55
CA ASP A 45 -2.76 14.37 28.22
C ASP A 45 -2.87 14.31 26.69
N VAL A 46 -3.31 13.17 26.16
CA VAL A 46 -3.52 12.97 24.72
C VAL A 46 -4.97 13.34 24.41
N SER A 47 -5.16 14.48 23.76
CA SER A 47 -6.44 14.83 23.15
C SER A 47 -6.49 14.27 21.74
N LEU A 48 -7.50 13.45 21.43
CA LEU A 48 -7.75 12.98 20.07
C LEU A 48 -8.81 13.89 19.43
N GLU A 49 -8.41 14.62 18.40
CA GLU A 49 -9.35 15.34 17.54
C GLU A 49 -9.74 14.43 16.39
N PHE A 50 -11.01 14.04 16.35
CA PHE A 50 -11.56 13.23 15.26
C PHE A 50 -12.12 14.16 14.20
N GLU A 51 -11.37 14.33 13.12
CA GLU A 51 -11.86 15.04 11.94
C GLU A 51 -12.76 14.12 11.11
N LYS A 52 -13.95 14.62 10.78
CA LYS A 52 -14.84 13.95 9.83
C LYS A 52 -14.66 14.59 8.46
N SER A 53 -14.24 13.78 7.50
CA SER A 53 -14.20 14.14 6.08
C SER A 53 -15.19 13.29 5.29
N GLN A 54 -15.55 13.76 4.10
CA GLN A 54 -16.40 13.03 3.16
C GLN A 54 -15.56 12.59 1.96
N GLY A 55 -15.39 11.28 1.79
CA GLY A 55 -14.84 10.67 0.57
C GLY A 55 -15.94 10.34 -0.43
N ILE A 56 -15.59 10.35 -1.73
CA ILE A 56 -16.51 10.00 -2.82
C ILE A 56 -15.88 8.89 -3.66
N ASN A 57 -16.50 7.71 -3.65
CA ASN A 57 -16.19 6.68 -4.62
C ASN A 57 -16.91 6.97 -5.94
N VAL A 58 -16.22 6.82 -7.07
CA VAL A 58 -16.83 6.88 -8.40
C VAL A 58 -16.90 5.46 -8.95
N VAL A 59 -18.10 4.99 -9.26
CA VAL A 59 -18.31 3.63 -9.79
C VAL A 59 -19.17 3.70 -11.06
N ALA A 60 -18.63 3.18 -12.16
CA ALA A 60 -19.30 3.08 -13.44
C ALA A 60 -19.50 1.61 -13.84
N LYS A 61 -20.57 1.31 -14.55
CA LYS A 61 -20.87 -0.03 -15.06
C LYS A 61 -21.09 0.03 -16.56
N LEU A 62 -20.39 -0.83 -17.31
CA LEU A 62 -20.72 -1.17 -18.68
C LEU A 62 -21.62 -2.42 -18.69
N PRO A 63 -22.94 -2.26 -18.89
CA PRO A 63 -23.87 -3.37 -18.84
C PRO A 63 -23.79 -4.23 -20.11
N ILE A 64 -23.75 -5.54 -19.93
CA ILE A 64 -23.78 -6.52 -21.02
C ILE A 64 -25.11 -7.28 -20.98
N LYS A 65 -25.75 -7.45 -22.13
CA LYS A 65 -27.05 -8.11 -22.24
C LYS A 65 -26.95 -9.54 -21.68
N ALA A 66 -27.89 -9.90 -20.81
CA ALA A 66 -27.97 -11.21 -20.13
C ALA A 66 -26.80 -11.55 -19.18
N ALA A 67 -25.87 -10.63 -18.94
CA ALA A 67 -24.78 -10.84 -17.98
C ALA A 67 -25.30 -10.86 -16.53
N LYS A 68 -25.02 -11.96 -15.82
CA LYS A 68 -25.42 -12.17 -14.41
C LYS A 68 -24.35 -11.75 -13.40
N SER A 69 -23.11 -11.61 -13.85
CA SER A 69 -21.96 -11.28 -13.03
C SER A 69 -21.12 -10.17 -13.67
N ALA A 70 -20.14 -9.69 -12.93
CA ALA A 70 -19.23 -8.62 -13.34
C ALA A 70 -17.76 -8.97 -13.10
N VAL A 71 -16.88 -8.30 -13.82
CA VAL A 71 -15.46 -8.13 -13.45
C VAL A 71 -15.31 -6.69 -12.97
N LEU A 72 -14.69 -6.51 -11.80
CA LEU A 72 -14.39 -5.18 -11.26
C LEU A 72 -12.94 -4.81 -11.60
N ILE A 73 -12.73 -3.61 -12.11
CA ILE A 73 -11.42 -3.00 -12.33
C ILE A 73 -11.39 -1.71 -11.51
N GLY A 74 -10.40 -1.56 -10.63
CA GLY A 74 -10.35 -0.46 -9.67
C GLY A 74 -8.97 0.10 -9.45
N ALA A 75 -8.93 1.34 -8.97
CA ALA A 75 -7.76 2.05 -8.45
C ALA A 75 -8.23 3.04 -7.38
N HIS A 76 -7.37 3.46 -6.45
CA HIS A 76 -7.69 4.59 -5.57
C HIS A 76 -7.43 5.92 -6.29
N GLY A 77 -8.14 6.96 -5.88
CA GLY A 77 -8.02 8.31 -6.44
C GLY A 77 -7.74 9.39 -5.39
N ASP A 78 -7.69 9.04 -4.11
CA ASP A 78 -7.15 9.92 -3.06
C ASP A 78 -5.64 9.77 -2.93
N HIS A 79 -4.99 10.80 -2.40
CA HIS A 79 -3.58 10.78 -2.03
C HIS A 79 -3.39 11.68 -0.80
N LEU A 80 -2.14 11.94 -0.40
CA LEU A 80 -1.82 12.58 0.88
C LEU A 80 -2.06 14.09 0.98
N GLY A 81 -2.51 14.75 -0.09
CA GLY A 81 -2.75 16.20 -0.08
C GLY A 81 -1.46 16.98 0.21
N ARG A 82 -1.32 17.59 1.39
CA ARG A 82 -0.09 18.28 1.83
C ARG A 82 0.81 17.45 2.75
N GLY A 83 0.49 16.17 2.94
CA GLY A 83 1.20 15.26 3.84
C GLY A 83 0.80 15.41 5.31
N ASP A 84 -0.34 16.06 5.59
CA ASP A 84 -0.85 16.27 6.95
C ASP A 84 -1.48 14.99 7.53
N ALA A 85 -1.94 14.09 6.67
CA ALA A 85 -2.48 12.78 7.00
C ALA A 85 -1.73 11.69 6.22
N GLY A 86 -1.57 10.51 6.81
CA GLY A 86 -0.88 9.37 6.20
C GLY A 86 0.64 9.38 6.39
N ASN A 87 1.33 8.52 5.64
CA ASN A 87 2.76 8.22 5.81
C ASN A 87 3.62 9.01 4.81
N SER A 88 3.60 10.34 4.89
CA SER A 88 4.43 11.19 4.03
C SER A 88 5.93 10.88 4.21
N LEU A 89 6.62 10.75 3.07
CA LEU A 89 8.08 10.62 2.96
C LEU A 89 8.74 11.94 2.52
N ALA A 90 8.03 13.06 2.65
CA ALA A 90 8.55 14.39 2.37
C ALA A 90 9.77 14.70 3.25
N HIS A 91 10.79 15.31 2.63
CA HIS A 91 11.94 15.84 3.34
C HIS A 91 11.57 17.09 4.16
N ALA A 92 12.48 17.54 5.03
CA ALA A 92 12.24 18.69 5.90
C ALA A 92 11.93 19.99 5.13
N ASP A 93 12.57 20.18 3.98
CA ASP A 93 12.36 21.30 3.05
C ASP A 93 11.12 21.13 2.15
N GLU A 94 10.52 19.94 2.13
CA GLU A 94 9.33 19.57 1.37
C GLU A 94 8.05 19.58 2.21
N LYS A 95 8.17 19.85 3.52
CA LYS A 95 7.04 19.81 4.45
C LYS A 95 5.92 20.76 4.05
N GLY A 96 4.69 20.24 3.98
CA GLY A 96 3.48 20.98 3.64
C GLY A 96 3.30 21.27 2.14
N GLN A 97 4.21 20.75 1.29
CA GLN A 97 4.03 20.76 -0.16
C GLN A 97 3.02 19.71 -0.61
N VAL A 98 2.45 19.93 -1.80
CA VAL A 98 1.44 19.04 -2.37
C VAL A 98 2.08 17.73 -2.82
N HIS A 99 1.49 16.62 -2.42
CA HIS A 99 1.77 15.28 -2.88
C HIS A 99 0.87 15.02 -4.09
N PHE A 100 1.45 14.90 -5.28
CA PHE A 100 0.68 14.81 -6.52
C PHE A 100 0.17 13.40 -6.83
N GLY A 101 0.82 12.35 -6.31
CA GLY A 101 0.39 10.96 -6.46
C GLY A 101 0.44 10.45 -7.91
N ALA A 102 1.40 10.94 -8.70
CA ALA A 102 1.46 10.62 -10.12
C ALA A 102 1.55 9.12 -10.40
N ASP A 103 2.42 8.41 -9.68
CA ASP A 103 2.45 6.94 -9.74
C ASP A 103 1.39 6.35 -8.83
N ASP A 104 1.34 6.80 -7.58
CA ASP A 104 0.58 6.16 -6.51
C ASP A 104 -0.89 5.95 -6.87
N ASN A 105 -1.57 7.04 -7.21
CA ASN A 105 -2.98 6.94 -7.54
C ASN A 105 -3.27 7.25 -9.02
N ALA A 106 -2.64 8.27 -9.58
CA ALA A 106 -3.06 8.82 -10.87
C ALA A 106 -2.75 7.87 -12.03
N SER A 107 -1.67 7.08 -11.92
CA SER A 107 -1.34 6.06 -12.91
C SER A 107 -2.41 4.97 -12.99
N GLY A 108 -2.88 4.48 -11.83
CA GLY A 108 -3.95 3.51 -11.70
C GLY A 108 -5.28 4.06 -12.24
N VAL A 109 -5.67 5.26 -11.80
CA VAL A 109 -6.90 5.93 -12.28
C VAL A 109 -6.89 6.11 -13.78
N SER A 110 -5.77 6.56 -14.36
CA SER A 110 -5.62 6.73 -15.80
C SER A 110 -5.77 5.41 -16.55
N GLY A 111 -5.20 4.32 -16.01
CA GLY A 111 -5.37 2.98 -16.54
C GLY A 111 -6.83 2.50 -16.50
N VAL A 112 -7.53 2.69 -15.37
CA VAL A 112 -8.96 2.35 -15.25
C VAL A 112 -9.81 3.11 -16.27
N MET A 113 -9.56 4.41 -16.44
CA MET A 113 -10.29 5.25 -17.40
C MET A 113 -10.06 4.80 -18.85
N GLU A 114 -8.82 4.49 -19.23
CA GLU A 114 -8.50 4.03 -20.58
C GLU A 114 -9.07 2.63 -20.86
N ILE A 115 -9.03 1.72 -19.88
CA ILE A 115 -9.67 0.39 -20.01
C ILE A 115 -11.18 0.54 -20.16
N ALA A 116 -11.81 1.45 -19.42
CA ALA A 116 -13.24 1.74 -19.56
C ALA A 116 -13.58 2.28 -20.96
N HIS A 117 -12.76 3.20 -21.47
CA HIS A 117 -12.90 3.74 -22.82
C HIS A 117 -12.75 2.64 -23.89
N TYR A 118 -11.71 1.80 -23.79
CA TYR A 118 -11.47 0.68 -24.69
C TYR A 118 -12.64 -0.29 -24.74
N PHE A 119 -13.18 -0.71 -23.60
CA PHE A 119 -14.29 -1.67 -23.58
C PHE A 119 -15.62 -1.06 -24.03
N ALA A 120 -15.86 0.22 -23.75
CA ALA A 120 -17.02 0.92 -24.29
C ALA A 120 -17.00 0.98 -25.82
N ASP A 121 -15.83 1.24 -26.41
CA ASP A 121 -15.63 1.23 -27.86
C ASP A 121 -15.70 -0.20 -28.44
N LEU A 122 -15.08 -1.19 -27.79
CA LEU A 122 -15.17 -2.60 -28.19
C LEU A 122 -16.62 -3.08 -28.24
N GLN A 123 -17.43 -2.75 -27.23
CA GLN A 123 -18.84 -3.15 -27.18
C GLN A 123 -19.66 -2.52 -28.32
N LYS A 124 -19.31 -1.31 -28.78
CA LYS A 124 -19.94 -0.68 -29.95
C LYS A 124 -19.55 -1.36 -31.25
N ARG A 125 -18.26 -1.68 -31.43
CA ARG A 125 -17.72 -2.26 -32.66
C ARG A 125 -18.00 -3.76 -32.81
N LYS A 126 -17.99 -4.50 -31.71
CA LYS A 126 -18.15 -5.96 -31.65
C LYS A 126 -19.15 -6.33 -30.56
N PRO A 127 -20.45 -6.03 -30.76
CA PRO A 127 -21.47 -6.43 -29.82
C PRO A 127 -21.46 -7.96 -29.65
N ASN A 128 -21.64 -8.43 -28.42
CA ASN A 128 -21.62 -9.84 -28.00
C ASN A 128 -20.24 -10.48 -27.76
N THR A 129 -19.13 -9.76 -27.88
CA THR A 129 -17.83 -10.27 -27.42
C THR A 129 -17.81 -10.48 -25.92
N LEU A 130 -18.29 -9.50 -25.15
CA LEU A 130 -18.33 -9.62 -23.69
C LEU A 130 -19.57 -10.43 -23.24
N LYS A 131 -19.40 -11.24 -22.19
CA LYS A 131 -20.43 -12.08 -21.55
C LYS A 131 -20.72 -11.68 -20.11
N LYS A 132 -19.86 -10.87 -19.49
CA LYS A 132 -20.04 -10.30 -18.15
C LYS A 132 -20.08 -8.78 -18.19
N ASN A 133 -20.73 -8.18 -17.21
CA ASN A 133 -20.63 -6.74 -17.00
C ASN A 133 -19.19 -6.37 -16.65
N LEU A 134 -18.79 -5.14 -16.97
CA LEU A 134 -17.56 -4.56 -16.45
C LEU A 134 -17.93 -3.42 -15.50
N VAL A 135 -17.29 -3.40 -14.34
CA VAL A 135 -17.45 -2.35 -13.34
C VAL A 135 -16.10 -1.68 -13.15
N PHE A 136 -16.09 -0.36 -13.23
CA PHE A 136 -14.91 0.48 -13.09
C PHE A 136 -15.07 1.30 -11.83
N ALA A 137 -14.06 1.34 -10.98
CA ALA A 137 -14.13 2.05 -9.71
C ALA A 137 -12.89 2.92 -9.47
N VAL A 138 -13.13 4.12 -8.96
CA VAL A 138 -12.12 4.99 -8.36
C VAL A 138 -12.49 5.16 -6.89
N TRP A 139 -11.64 4.65 -6.01
CA TRP A 139 -11.87 4.62 -4.56
C TRP A 139 -11.34 5.88 -3.88
N SER A 140 -11.92 6.21 -2.73
CA SER A 140 -11.47 7.32 -1.88
C SER A 140 -11.17 6.82 -0.47
N GLY A 141 -10.17 7.40 0.19
CA GLY A 141 -9.74 7.04 1.53
C GLY A 141 -8.92 5.74 1.58
N GLU A 142 -8.20 5.40 0.52
CA GLU A 142 -7.24 4.29 0.50
C GLU A 142 -6.10 4.55 1.48
N GLU A 143 -5.52 5.76 1.40
CA GLU A 143 -4.31 6.20 2.12
C GLU A 143 -4.45 6.18 3.65
N ILE A 144 -5.70 6.19 4.10
CA ILE A 144 -6.11 6.18 5.51
C ILE A 144 -6.76 4.86 5.92
N GLY A 145 -6.60 3.83 5.08
CA GLY A 145 -6.96 2.43 5.37
C GLY A 145 -8.11 1.89 4.54
N VAL A 146 -8.05 1.99 3.20
CA VAL A 146 -8.98 1.35 2.24
C VAL A 146 -10.46 1.60 2.55
N LEU A 147 -10.78 2.80 3.04
CA LEU A 147 -12.10 3.13 3.57
C LEU A 147 -13.18 3.11 2.49
N GLY A 148 -12.85 3.57 1.28
CA GLY A 148 -13.78 3.67 0.15
C GLY A 148 -14.25 2.31 -0.33
N SER A 149 -13.32 1.42 -0.70
CA SER A 149 -13.65 0.06 -1.14
C SER A 149 -14.33 -0.75 -0.03
N SER A 150 -13.89 -0.60 1.22
CA SER A 150 -14.53 -1.22 2.39
C SER A 150 -15.98 -0.76 2.57
N ALA A 151 -16.23 0.54 2.46
CA ALA A 151 -17.58 1.10 2.52
C ALA A 151 -18.45 0.63 1.35
N PHE A 152 -17.87 0.55 0.14
CA PHE A 152 -18.56 0.05 -1.04
C PHE A 152 -19.04 -1.40 -0.84
N VAL A 153 -18.15 -2.32 -0.45
CA VAL A 153 -18.48 -3.72 -0.21
C VAL A 153 -19.53 -3.86 0.91
N LYS A 154 -19.34 -3.16 2.03
CA LYS A 154 -20.28 -3.20 3.17
C LYS A 154 -21.69 -2.73 2.79
N ASN A 155 -21.79 -1.74 1.90
CA ASN A 155 -23.06 -1.20 1.45
C ASN A 155 -23.65 -1.97 0.25
N TRP A 156 -22.82 -2.66 -0.54
CA TRP A 156 -23.24 -3.43 -1.70
C TRP A 156 -24.34 -4.43 -1.36
N ASP A 157 -24.09 -5.27 -0.35
CA ASP A 157 -25.03 -6.32 0.08
C ASP A 157 -26.39 -5.73 0.49
N LYS A 158 -26.38 -4.54 1.09
CA LYS A 158 -27.60 -3.82 1.52
C LYS A 158 -28.35 -3.22 0.33
N LEU A 159 -27.63 -2.58 -0.58
CA LEU A 159 -28.22 -1.82 -1.69
C LEU A 159 -28.69 -2.72 -2.83
N GLN A 160 -27.90 -3.75 -3.15
CA GLN A 160 -28.14 -4.62 -4.31
C GLN A 160 -28.89 -5.90 -3.96
N LYS A 161 -29.05 -6.22 -2.67
CA LYS A 161 -29.69 -7.46 -2.18
C LYS A 161 -29.06 -8.73 -2.75
N ILE A 162 -27.79 -8.67 -3.11
CA ILE A 162 -26.95 -9.78 -3.59
C ILE A 162 -25.58 -9.62 -2.96
N LYS A 163 -24.97 -10.73 -2.50
CA LYS A 163 -23.63 -10.66 -1.92
C LYS A 163 -22.61 -10.29 -2.97
N ALA A 164 -21.57 -9.53 -2.60
CA ALA A 164 -20.46 -9.20 -3.50
C ALA A 164 -19.90 -10.44 -4.23
N LYS A 165 -19.62 -11.53 -3.51
CA LYS A 165 -19.14 -12.82 -4.06
C LYS A 165 -20.07 -13.50 -5.07
N GLN A 166 -21.35 -13.17 -5.07
CA GLN A 166 -22.33 -13.72 -6.01
C GLN A 166 -22.39 -12.91 -7.31
N TYR A 167 -22.00 -11.63 -7.27
CA TYR A 167 -22.05 -10.73 -8.41
C TYR A 167 -20.68 -10.53 -9.07
N PHE A 168 -19.64 -10.24 -8.29
CA PHE A 168 -18.29 -10.02 -8.79
C PHE A 168 -17.56 -11.35 -8.93
N SER A 169 -17.16 -11.68 -10.16
CA SER A 169 -16.42 -12.90 -10.46
C SER A 169 -14.90 -12.75 -10.32
N ALA A 170 -14.41 -11.51 -10.32
CA ALA A 170 -13.02 -11.16 -10.10
C ALA A 170 -12.88 -9.65 -9.83
N ASN A 171 -11.82 -9.28 -9.11
CA ASN A 171 -11.35 -7.91 -8.93
C ASN A 171 -9.92 -7.76 -9.47
N LEU A 172 -9.71 -6.72 -10.29
CA LEU A 172 -8.42 -6.30 -10.83
C LEU A 172 -8.10 -4.91 -10.27
N ASN A 173 -7.16 -4.83 -9.34
CA ASN A 173 -6.76 -3.56 -8.72
C ASN A 173 -5.49 -3.01 -9.39
N MET A 174 -5.43 -1.71 -9.64
CA MET A 174 -4.28 -1.02 -10.24
C MET A 174 -3.81 0.07 -9.28
N ASP A 175 -2.58 -0.09 -8.78
CA ASP A 175 -1.99 0.75 -7.73
C ASP A 175 -0.49 0.86 -8.02
N MET A 176 0.05 2.09 -8.12
CA MET A 176 1.44 2.32 -8.52
C MET A 176 1.87 1.54 -9.79
N VAL A 177 1.20 1.81 -10.91
CA VAL A 177 1.37 1.08 -12.19
C VAL A 177 2.11 1.88 -13.28
N GLY A 178 2.57 3.08 -12.94
CA GLY A 178 3.14 4.07 -13.85
C GLY A 178 4.66 4.02 -13.97
N ARG A 179 5.37 3.21 -13.17
CA ARG A 179 6.84 3.17 -13.14
C ARG A 179 7.41 1.80 -13.50
N LEU A 180 6.75 1.10 -14.43
CA LEU A 180 7.22 -0.18 -14.95
C LEU A 180 8.70 -0.10 -15.36
N GLN A 181 9.51 -0.96 -14.75
CA GLN A 181 10.90 -1.18 -15.15
C GLN A 181 10.95 -2.41 -16.06
N GLU A 182 11.40 -3.55 -15.53
CA GLU A 182 11.56 -4.78 -16.31
C GLU A 182 10.35 -5.70 -16.26
N LYS A 183 9.63 -5.72 -15.13
CA LYS A 183 8.59 -6.71 -14.83
C LYS A 183 7.41 -6.08 -14.09
N LEU A 184 6.23 -6.65 -14.33
CA LEU A 184 4.99 -6.31 -13.65
C LEU A 184 4.78 -7.26 -12.48
N TYR A 185 4.46 -6.71 -11.30
CA TYR A 185 4.08 -7.51 -10.15
C TYR A 185 2.58 -7.77 -10.17
N VAL A 186 2.20 -9.04 -10.02
CA VAL A 186 0.81 -9.48 -9.97
C VAL A 186 0.58 -10.14 -8.61
N GLN A 187 0.05 -9.37 -7.67
CA GLN A 187 -0.07 -9.78 -6.27
C GLN A 187 -1.45 -10.36 -5.97
N GLY A 188 -1.55 -11.18 -4.92
CA GLY A 188 -2.80 -11.81 -4.50
C GLY A 188 -3.25 -13.00 -5.35
N VAL A 189 -2.37 -13.62 -6.15
CA VAL A 189 -2.76 -14.76 -7.02
C VAL A 189 -3.26 -15.97 -6.23
N GLY A 190 -2.93 -16.09 -4.94
CA GLY A 190 -3.46 -17.12 -4.05
C GLY A 190 -4.95 -16.95 -3.73
N SER A 191 -5.56 -15.79 -4.05
CA SER A 191 -6.99 -15.55 -3.86
C SER A 191 -7.91 -16.38 -4.75
N GLY A 192 -7.35 -17.10 -5.73
CA GLY A 192 -8.15 -17.83 -6.70
C GLY A 192 -7.45 -18.97 -7.43
N THR A 193 -8.24 -19.96 -7.86
CA THR A 193 -7.73 -21.25 -8.36
C THR A 193 -6.90 -21.20 -9.64
N THR A 194 -7.05 -20.17 -10.47
CA THR A 194 -6.50 -20.11 -11.84
C THR A 194 -5.68 -18.86 -12.13
N TRP A 195 -5.45 -18.00 -11.12
CA TRP A 195 -4.66 -16.79 -11.31
C TRP A 195 -3.23 -17.05 -11.77
N PRO A 196 -2.49 -18.07 -11.26
CA PRO A 196 -1.14 -18.34 -11.75
C PRO A 196 -1.11 -18.69 -13.24
N GLN A 197 -1.99 -19.60 -13.68
CA GLN A 197 -2.04 -20.05 -15.08
C GLN A 197 -2.48 -18.92 -16.02
N LEU A 198 -3.47 -18.12 -15.60
CA LEU A 198 -3.92 -16.97 -16.37
C LEU A 198 -2.80 -15.91 -16.48
N SER A 199 -2.01 -15.72 -15.42
CA SER A 199 -0.89 -14.78 -15.43
C SER A 199 0.24 -15.23 -16.34
N GLU A 200 0.58 -16.52 -16.32
CA GLU A 200 1.55 -17.11 -17.25
C GLU A 200 1.10 -16.96 -18.72
N GLU A 201 -0.17 -17.28 -19.00
CA GLU A 201 -0.74 -17.15 -20.35
C GLU A 201 -0.70 -15.70 -20.85
N ILE A 202 -1.10 -14.74 -20.02
CA ILE A 202 -1.14 -13.32 -20.40
C ILE A 202 0.27 -12.75 -20.52
N SER A 203 1.20 -13.14 -19.64
CA SER A 203 2.63 -12.79 -19.74
C SER A 203 3.20 -13.13 -21.12
N ILE A 204 2.94 -14.34 -21.61
CA ILE A 204 3.37 -14.79 -22.94
C ILE A 204 2.67 -13.97 -24.05
N ARG A 205 1.34 -13.83 -23.99
CA ARG A 205 0.55 -13.12 -25.01
C ARG A 205 0.93 -11.65 -25.17
N GLN A 206 1.26 -10.99 -24.06
CA GLN A 206 1.58 -9.56 -24.02
C GLN A 206 3.09 -9.29 -24.08
N ALA A 207 3.93 -10.34 -24.11
CA ALA A 207 5.37 -10.23 -23.92
C ALA A 207 5.70 -9.32 -22.72
N MET A 208 5.01 -9.55 -21.60
CA MET A 208 5.14 -8.78 -20.37
C MET A 208 5.73 -9.69 -19.30
N PRO A 209 7.01 -9.52 -18.93
CA PRO A 209 7.57 -10.25 -17.80
C PRO A 209 6.74 -9.97 -16.54
N MET A 210 6.34 -11.02 -15.84
CA MET A 210 5.53 -10.93 -14.63
C MET A 210 6.19 -11.67 -13.48
N VAL A 211 6.09 -11.10 -12.29
CA VAL A 211 6.35 -11.79 -11.03
C VAL A 211 5.02 -11.88 -10.30
N VAL A 212 4.53 -13.10 -10.10
CA VAL A 212 3.31 -13.34 -9.34
C VAL A 212 3.61 -13.29 -7.85
N GLN A 213 2.63 -12.98 -7.00
CA GLN A 213 2.73 -13.10 -5.55
C GLN A 213 1.47 -13.70 -4.95
N THR A 214 1.64 -14.69 -4.10
CA THR A 214 0.51 -15.50 -3.63
C THR A 214 -0.36 -14.81 -2.57
N ASP A 215 0.20 -13.99 -1.70
CA ASP A 215 -0.51 -13.41 -0.56
C ASP A 215 -1.60 -12.40 -0.99
N PRO A 216 -2.89 -12.66 -0.68
CA PRO A 216 -3.98 -11.77 -1.04
C PRO A 216 -4.31 -10.70 0.02
N TYR A 217 -3.66 -10.72 1.19
CA TYR A 217 -3.93 -9.76 2.28
C TYR A 217 -3.21 -8.41 2.07
N LEU A 218 -3.37 -7.82 0.89
CA LEU A 218 -2.64 -6.62 0.45
C LEU A 218 -3.11 -5.34 1.17
N PRO A 219 -2.24 -4.36 1.46
CA PRO A 219 -2.65 -3.10 2.05
C PRO A 219 -3.14 -2.12 0.97
N THR A 220 -4.08 -2.56 0.13
CA THR A 220 -4.69 -1.78 -0.96
C THR A 220 -6.15 -2.24 -1.14
N ASP A 221 -6.93 -1.55 -1.98
CA ASP A 221 -8.37 -1.75 -2.13
C ASP A 221 -8.79 -3.18 -2.53
N SER A 222 -7.89 -3.98 -3.11
CA SER A 222 -8.14 -5.40 -3.38
C SER A 222 -8.50 -6.20 -2.12
N MET A 223 -8.02 -5.78 -0.94
CA MET A 223 -8.28 -6.44 0.33
C MET A 223 -9.77 -6.44 0.69
N ALA A 224 -10.46 -5.31 0.49
CA ALA A 224 -11.88 -5.20 0.79
C ALA A 224 -12.70 -6.21 -0.03
N LEU A 225 -12.33 -6.41 -1.30
CA LEU A 225 -13.00 -7.36 -2.19
C LEU A 225 -12.63 -8.81 -1.84
N TYR A 226 -11.36 -9.08 -1.52
CA TYR A 226 -10.91 -10.40 -1.09
C TYR A 226 -11.61 -10.86 0.19
N LEU A 227 -11.71 -9.99 1.21
CA LEU A 227 -12.46 -10.25 2.44
C LEU A 227 -13.97 -10.46 2.20
N ALA A 228 -14.49 -9.93 1.10
CA ALA A 228 -15.85 -10.17 0.62
C ALA A 228 -16.01 -11.49 -0.16
N GLU A 229 -14.99 -12.35 -0.16
CA GLU A 229 -14.91 -13.61 -0.90
C GLU A 229 -14.94 -13.43 -2.44
N VAL A 230 -14.45 -12.30 -2.95
CA VAL A 230 -14.22 -12.07 -4.39
C VAL A 230 -12.74 -12.37 -4.70
N PRO A 231 -12.41 -13.22 -5.69
CA PRO A 231 -11.02 -13.41 -6.10
C PRO A 231 -10.43 -12.07 -6.58
N ALA A 232 -9.31 -11.66 -6.00
CA ALA A 232 -8.74 -10.33 -6.22
C ALA A 232 -7.24 -10.42 -6.45
N ILE A 233 -6.77 -9.72 -7.48
CA ILE A 233 -5.34 -9.50 -7.73
C ILE A 233 -5.06 -8.00 -7.87
N SER A 234 -3.83 -7.61 -7.56
CA SER A 234 -3.34 -6.24 -7.71
C SER A 234 -2.15 -6.20 -8.65
N PHE A 235 -2.11 -5.17 -9.49
CA PHE A 235 -1.02 -4.88 -10.40
C PHE A 235 -0.19 -3.73 -9.85
N PHE A 236 1.13 -3.93 -9.80
CA PHE A 236 2.08 -3.03 -9.15
C PHE A 236 3.40 -3.01 -9.92
N THR A 237 4.08 -1.86 -9.99
CA THR A 237 5.36 -1.73 -10.73
C THR A 237 6.61 -1.66 -9.88
N GLY A 238 6.48 -1.74 -8.55
CA GLY A 238 7.61 -1.71 -7.62
C GLY A 238 7.67 -0.41 -6.84
N ALA A 239 8.32 -0.47 -5.66
CA ALA A 239 8.51 0.72 -4.83
C ALA A 239 9.61 1.62 -5.42
N HIS A 240 9.55 2.90 -5.08
CA HIS A 240 10.53 3.89 -5.51
C HIS A 240 10.69 5.02 -4.48
N ALA A 241 11.78 5.79 -4.59
CA ALA A 241 12.16 6.80 -3.59
C ALA A 241 11.18 7.99 -3.51
N GLU A 242 10.44 8.27 -4.58
CA GLU A 242 9.48 9.36 -4.64
C GLU A 242 8.11 9.01 -4.03
N TYR A 243 7.87 7.75 -3.65
CA TYR A 243 6.61 7.29 -3.06
C TYR A 243 6.20 8.17 -1.87
N HIS A 244 4.91 8.49 -1.75
CA HIS A 244 4.39 9.33 -0.66
C HIS A 244 5.16 10.65 -0.46
N SER A 245 5.69 11.25 -1.53
CA SER A 245 6.42 12.53 -1.46
C SER A 245 5.91 13.52 -2.51
N PRO A 246 6.16 14.83 -2.33
CA PRO A 246 5.84 15.86 -3.33
C PRO A 246 6.54 15.66 -4.69
N ARG A 247 7.53 14.77 -4.74
CA ARG A 247 8.30 14.46 -5.95
C ARG A 247 7.64 13.39 -6.82
N ASP A 248 6.60 12.70 -6.34
CA ASP A 248 5.82 11.76 -7.16
C ASP A 248 4.96 12.54 -8.17
N THR A 249 5.59 12.95 -9.26
CA THR A 249 5.05 13.90 -10.24
C THR A 249 4.95 13.26 -11.62
N ALA A 250 4.11 13.79 -12.50
CA ALA A 250 3.91 13.25 -13.83
C ALA A 250 5.20 13.10 -14.68
N ALA A 251 6.25 13.83 -14.34
CA ALA A 251 7.55 13.75 -15.00
C ALA A 251 8.36 12.49 -14.63
N THR A 252 8.03 11.81 -13.52
CA THR A 252 8.72 10.61 -13.05
C THR A 252 8.17 9.32 -13.65
N LEU A 253 7.06 9.39 -14.38
CA LEU A 253 6.34 8.25 -14.96
C LEU A 253 7.00 7.70 -16.22
N ASN A 254 6.93 6.38 -16.37
CA ASN A 254 7.24 5.67 -17.61
C ASN A 254 5.94 5.46 -18.42
N TYR A 255 5.54 6.44 -19.24
CA TYR A 255 4.30 6.35 -20.03
C TYR A 255 4.24 5.13 -20.98
N PRO A 256 5.29 4.78 -21.74
CA PRO A 256 5.29 3.53 -22.53
C PRO A 256 5.09 2.29 -21.65
N GLY A 257 5.69 2.28 -20.45
CA GLY A 257 5.50 1.23 -19.47
C GLY A 257 4.05 1.14 -18.98
N LEU A 258 3.47 2.27 -18.57
CA LEU A 258 2.08 2.39 -18.14
C LEU A 258 1.09 1.92 -19.22
N GLU A 259 1.34 2.27 -20.49
CA GLU A 259 0.54 1.79 -21.62
C GLU A 259 0.59 0.25 -21.72
N ARG A 260 1.78 -0.35 -21.60
CA ARG A 260 1.94 -1.80 -21.63
C ARG A 260 1.23 -2.47 -20.44
N VAL A 261 1.30 -1.90 -19.24
CA VAL A 261 0.58 -2.40 -18.05
C VAL A 261 -0.93 -2.31 -18.30
N THR A 262 -1.43 -1.17 -18.77
CA THR A 262 -2.85 -0.94 -19.06
C THR A 262 -3.39 -1.95 -20.09
N LYS A 263 -2.65 -2.18 -21.19
CA LYS A 263 -2.98 -3.22 -22.17
C LYS A 263 -3.01 -4.62 -21.55
N THR A 264 -2.04 -4.92 -20.70
CA THR A 264 -1.97 -6.19 -19.98
C THR A 264 -3.18 -6.42 -19.08
N VAL A 265 -3.55 -5.44 -18.24
CA VAL A 265 -4.73 -5.52 -17.38
C VAL A 265 -6.02 -5.61 -18.22
N SER A 266 -6.08 -4.92 -19.36
CA SER A 266 -7.21 -5.03 -20.29
C SER A 266 -7.37 -6.46 -20.83
N GLU A 267 -6.28 -7.20 -21.04
CA GLU A 267 -6.33 -8.59 -21.49
C GLU A 267 -6.85 -9.53 -20.38
N TYR A 268 -6.45 -9.31 -19.11
CA TYR A 268 -7.07 -9.99 -17.97
C TYR A 268 -8.58 -9.75 -17.96
N ALA A 269 -9.00 -8.48 -18.00
CA ALA A 269 -10.40 -8.11 -18.00
C ALA A 269 -11.17 -8.75 -19.17
N ARG A 270 -10.56 -8.75 -20.37
CA ARG A 270 -11.16 -9.33 -21.58
C ARG A 270 -11.39 -10.83 -21.41
N LEU A 271 -10.37 -11.59 -21.00
CA LEU A 271 -10.48 -13.04 -20.81
C LEU A 271 -11.51 -13.39 -19.74
N LEU A 272 -11.49 -12.68 -18.61
CA LEU A 272 -12.45 -12.88 -17.53
C LEU A 272 -13.89 -12.56 -17.96
N ALA A 273 -14.08 -11.58 -18.85
CA ALA A 273 -15.38 -11.11 -19.31
C ALA A 273 -15.93 -11.87 -20.53
N ASP A 274 -15.09 -12.60 -21.30
CA ASP A 274 -15.49 -13.37 -22.48
C ASP A 274 -16.13 -14.74 -22.12
N SER A 275 -16.10 -15.14 -20.85
CA SER A 275 -16.75 -16.37 -20.38
C SER A 275 -18.04 -16.10 -19.60
N THR A 276 -19.07 -16.93 -19.80
CA THR A 276 -20.29 -16.92 -18.97
C THR A 276 -20.08 -17.60 -17.61
N VAL A 277 -19.02 -18.39 -17.46
CA VAL A 277 -18.67 -19.09 -16.21
C VAL A 277 -17.48 -18.36 -15.54
N PRO A 278 -17.47 -18.21 -14.20
CA PRO A 278 -16.28 -17.71 -13.52
C PRO A 278 -15.06 -18.59 -13.81
N MET A 279 -14.05 -18.01 -14.46
CA MET A 279 -12.76 -18.70 -14.72
C MET A 279 -11.96 -18.88 -13.44
N VAL A 280 -12.10 -17.94 -12.50
CA VAL A 280 -11.43 -17.94 -11.20
C VAL A 280 -12.46 -18.24 -10.12
N LYS A 281 -12.14 -19.19 -9.24
CA LYS A 281 -12.91 -19.47 -8.03
C LYS A 281 -12.14 -19.00 -6.82
N TYR A 282 -12.83 -18.39 -5.86
CA TYR A 282 -12.22 -17.87 -4.65
C TYR A 282 -11.53 -18.98 -3.85
N VAL A 283 -10.36 -18.65 -3.32
CA VAL A 283 -9.58 -19.48 -2.41
C VAL A 283 -9.29 -18.66 -1.16
N LYS A 284 -9.68 -19.20 0.00
CA LYS A 284 -9.30 -18.62 1.29
C LYS A 284 -7.88 -19.06 1.62
N VAL A 285 -6.93 -18.13 1.57
CA VAL A 285 -5.56 -18.34 2.02
C VAL A 285 -5.49 -18.27 3.54
N GLY A 286 -4.73 -19.20 4.14
CA GLY A 286 -4.50 -19.26 5.58
C GLY A 286 -3.80 -17.99 6.08
N GLY A 287 -4.41 -17.35 7.08
CA GLY A 287 -4.03 -16.09 7.70
C GLY A 287 -5.18 -15.69 8.60
N ASP A 288 -4.92 -15.32 9.85
CA ASP A 288 -5.98 -15.09 10.83
C ASP A 288 -6.69 -13.75 10.55
N PRO A 289 -7.99 -13.74 10.17
CA PRO A 289 -8.75 -12.51 9.98
C PRO A 289 -9.04 -11.77 11.30
N SER A 290 -8.72 -12.39 12.44
CA SER A 290 -9.02 -11.90 13.79
C SER A 290 -7.88 -11.11 14.46
N SER A 291 -6.79 -10.80 13.74
CA SER A 291 -5.93 -9.68 14.12
C SER A 291 -6.74 -8.38 13.94
N LYS A 292 -7.44 -8.01 15.00
CA LYS A 292 -8.41 -6.91 15.08
C LYS A 292 -7.91 -5.68 14.31
N LEU A 293 -8.70 -5.31 13.30
CA LEU A 293 -8.62 -4.08 12.49
C LEU A 293 -8.97 -2.82 13.31
N GLU A 294 -8.47 -2.68 14.54
CA GLU A 294 -8.65 -1.48 15.36
C GLU A 294 -7.41 -0.59 15.28
N GLY A 295 -7.57 0.60 14.66
CA GLY A 295 -6.67 1.74 14.87
C GLY A 295 -5.30 1.66 14.19
N ARG A 296 -5.26 1.65 12.85
CA ARG A 296 -4.01 1.75 12.09
C ARG A 296 -3.54 3.22 12.02
N SER A 297 -2.75 3.66 12.99
CA SER A 297 -1.90 4.86 12.83
C SER A 297 -0.43 4.44 12.84
N PHE A 298 0.26 4.62 11.72
CA PHE A 298 1.70 4.37 11.61
C PHE A 298 2.46 5.54 12.22
N ARG A 299 2.83 5.43 13.50
CA ARG A 299 3.59 6.46 14.22
C ARG A 299 5.11 6.27 14.17
N ILE A 300 5.59 5.22 13.51
CA ILE A 300 6.98 4.75 13.63
C ILE A 300 7.59 4.55 12.25
N TYR A 301 8.70 5.26 12.05
CA TYR A 301 9.46 5.28 10.82
C TYR A 301 10.85 4.67 11.08
N LEU A 302 11.12 3.51 10.47
CA LEU A 302 12.48 2.95 10.42
C LEU A 302 13.26 3.49 9.21
N GLY A 303 12.57 3.90 8.15
CA GLY A 303 13.16 4.38 6.90
C GLY A 303 13.76 3.30 6.01
N THR A 304 13.40 2.04 6.26
CA THR A 304 13.55 0.96 5.27
C THR A 304 12.59 1.17 4.13
N ILE A 305 13.02 0.85 2.92
CA ILE A 305 12.16 0.72 1.75
C ILE A 305 11.94 -0.79 1.57
N PRO A 306 10.75 -1.33 1.93
CA PRO A 306 10.52 -2.75 1.78
C PRO A 306 10.55 -3.13 0.30
N ASP A 307 11.17 -4.26 0.02
CA ASP A 307 11.04 -4.92 -1.26
C ASP A 307 9.73 -5.70 -1.27
N TYR A 308 8.64 -5.01 -1.64
CA TYR A 308 7.32 -5.60 -1.84
C TYR A 308 7.29 -6.65 -2.95
N THR A 309 8.42 -6.88 -3.61
CA THR A 309 8.57 -7.75 -4.76
C THR A 309 9.07 -9.15 -4.41
N GLN A 310 9.33 -9.40 -3.12
CA GLN A 310 9.93 -10.63 -2.64
C GLN A 310 9.05 -11.90 -2.78
N GLU A 311 9.64 -12.86 -3.50
CA GLU A 311 9.39 -14.30 -3.60
C GLU A 311 9.78 -15.27 -2.47
N GLY A 312 8.87 -15.85 -1.68
CA GLY A 312 9.20 -17.08 -0.91
C GLY A 312 10.34 -16.95 0.12
N VAL A 313 10.66 -15.73 0.54
CA VAL A 313 11.69 -15.41 1.53
C VAL A 313 11.00 -15.23 2.88
N LYS A 314 11.46 -15.93 3.91
CA LYS A 314 11.00 -15.70 5.28
C LYS A 314 11.67 -14.43 5.81
N GLY A 315 10.89 -13.36 5.97
CA GLY A 315 11.37 -12.05 6.37
C GLY A 315 10.92 -10.94 5.42
N VAL A 316 11.44 -9.74 5.61
CA VAL A 316 11.24 -8.59 4.71
C VAL A 316 12.57 -8.17 4.14
N ARG A 317 12.78 -8.48 2.87
CA ARG A 317 13.85 -7.92 2.07
C ARG A 317 13.62 -6.43 1.92
N ILE A 318 14.68 -5.65 1.97
CA ILE A 318 14.63 -4.22 1.71
C ILE A 318 15.29 -3.90 0.36
N SER A 319 14.65 -3.04 -0.42
CA SER A 319 15.18 -2.51 -1.68
C SER A 319 16.04 -1.26 -1.45
N GLY A 320 16.16 -0.81 -0.21
CA GLY A 320 17.04 0.27 0.19
C GLY A 320 16.67 0.85 1.54
N VAL A 321 17.38 1.91 1.89
CA VAL A 321 17.13 2.71 3.09
C VAL A 321 17.11 4.18 2.71
N SER A 322 16.27 4.95 3.38
CA SER A 322 16.24 6.40 3.24
C SER A 322 17.45 7.03 3.93
N LYS A 323 18.03 8.07 3.33
CA LYS A 323 19.20 8.77 3.88
C LYS A 323 18.87 9.45 5.20
N GLY A 324 19.75 9.32 6.20
CA GLY A 324 19.59 9.83 7.56
C GLY A 324 18.56 9.06 8.40
N SER A 325 18.03 7.94 7.90
CA SER A 325 17.03 7.14 8.61
C SER A 325 17.65 6.25 9.70
N PRO A 326 16.85 5.81 10.70
CA PRO A 326 17.27 4.79 11.66
C PRO A 326 17.79 3.51 11.00
N ALA A 327 17.23 3.09 9.86
CA ALA A 327 17.71 1.94 9.10
C ALA A 327 19.12 2.15 8.53
N GLU A 328 19.40 3.33 7.93
CA GLU A 328 20.74 3.67 7.43
C GLU A 328 21.75 3.75 8.58
N LEU A 329 21.37 4.39 9.70
CA LEU A 329 22.22 4.50 10.90
C LEU A 329 22.50 3.14 11.55
N ALA A 330 21.55 2.21 11.48
CA ALA A 330 21.71 0.83 11.92
C ALA A 330 22.53 -0.04 10.94
N GLY A 331 22.94 0.53 9.79
CA GLY A 331 23.80 -0.12 8.81
C GLY A 331 23.08 -1.13 7.90
N LEU A 332 21.77 -0.98 7.72
CA LEU A 332 21.00 -1.81 6.80
C LEU A 332 21.37 -1.47 5.36
N LEU A 333 21.54 -2.51 4.54
CA LEU A 333 21.92 -2.40 3.14
C LEU A 333 20.81 -2.90 2.22
N GLU A 334 20.86 -2.48 0.95
CA GLU A 334 20.04 -3.06 -0.10
C GLU A 334 20.17 -4.60 -0.09
N LYS A 335 19.05 -5.30 -0.24
CA LYS A 335 18.90 -6.78 -0.22
C LYS A 335 19.01 -7.44 1.15
N ASP A 336 19.27 -6.71 2.24
CA ASP A 336 19.13 -7.28 3.59
C ASP A 336 17.70 -7.80 3.81
N VAL A 337 17.57 -8.95 4.46
CA VAL A 337 16.29 -9.55 4.81
C VAL A 337 16.08 -9.45 6.31
N ILE A 338 15.12 -8.63 6.72
CA ILE A 338 14.72 -8.47 8.13
C ILE A 338 13.92 -9.70 8.55
N THR A 339 14.43 -10.46 9.50
CA THR A 339 13.82 -11.71 9.99
C THR A 339 13.31 -11.60 11.42
N ASN A 340 13.73 -10.58 12.15
CA ASN A 340 13.23 -10.26 13.48
C ASN A 340 13.32 -8.74 13.72
N PHE A 341 12.32 -8.20 14.40
CA PHE A 341 12.32 -6.82 14.87
C PHE A 341 11.68 -6.78 16.26
N ALA A 342 12.35 -6.13 17.21
CA ALA A 342 11.93 -6.03 18.60
C ALA A 342 11.68 -7.39 19.29
N GLY A 343 12.45 -8.42 18.94
CA GLY A 343 12.29 -9.79 19.45
C GLY A 343 11.17 -10.56 18.78
N MET A 344 10.35 -9.94 17.93
CA MET A 344 9.30 -10.61 17.18
C MET A 344 9.80 -11.08 15.83
N LYS A 345 9.44 -12.32 15.50
CA LYS A 345 9.76 -12.93 14.22
C LYS A 345 9.00 -12.24 13.10
N ILE A 346 9.69 -11.97 12.01
CA ILE A 346 9.13 -11.40 10.79
C ILE A 346 9.21 -12.49 9.72
N GLU A 347 8.06 -12.93 9.23
CA GLU A 347 7.97 -13.88 8.13
C GLU A 347 7.54 -13.20 6.83
N ASN A 348 6.80 -12.08 6.91
CA ASN A 348 6.30 -11.32 5.77
C ASN A 348 6.23 -9.81 6.06
N ILE A 349 5.80 -9.04 5.06
CA ILE A 349 5.70 -7.57 5.14
C ILE A 349 4.72 -7.08 6.22
N TYR A 350 3.65 -7.82 6.48
CA TYR A 350 2.67 -7.46 7.50
C TYR A 350 3.21 -7.67 8.91
N ASP A 351 3.99 -8.72 9.15
CA ASP A 351 4.68 -8.90 10.43
C ASP A 351 5.63 -7.73 10.67
N TYR A 352 6.35 -7.28 9.64
CA TYR A 352 7.24 -6.13 9.76
C TYR A 352 6.46 -4.84 10.06
N VAL A 353 5.42 -4.56 9.28
CA VAL A 353 4.54 -3.41 9.47
C VAL A 353 3.86 -3.43 10.85
N TYR A 354 3.46 -4.61 11.34
CA TYR A 354 2.86 -4.81 12.67
C TYR A 354 3.89 -4.63 13.79
N THR A 355 5.09 -5.18 13.64
CA THR A 355 6.17 -5.06 14.63
C THR A 355 6.66 -3.61 14.71
N LEU A 356 6.64 -2.85 13.62
CA LEU A 356 6.87 -1.40 13.64
C LEU A 356 5.86 -0.65 14.50
N GLN A 357 4.63 -1.13 14.66
CA GLN A 357 3.63 -0.51 15.55
C GLN A 357 3.85 -0.85 17.04
N SER A 358 4.56 -1.94 17.33
CA SER A 358 4.80 -2.42 18.70
C SER A 358 5.92 -1.68 19.43
N VAL A 359 6.79 -1.02 18.69
CA VAL A 359 7.97 -0.34 19.24
C VAL A 359 7.60 1.10 19.58
N LYS A 360 8.54 1.89 20.10
CA LYS A 360 8.31 3.30 20.44
C LYS A 360 9.37 4.15 19.77
N ALA A 361 8.97 5.28 19.17
CA ALA A 361 9.91 6.18 18.52
C ALA A 361 10.96 6.69 19.52
N GLY A 362 12.23 6.66 19.14
CA GLY A 362 13.36 7.06 20.00
C GLY A 362 13.79 5.99 21.02
N VAL A 363 13.21 4.79 20.98
CA VAL A 363 13.68 3.64 21.78
C VAL A 363 14.54 2.75 20.90
N GLU A 364 15.76 2.49 21.34
CA GLU A 364 16.66 1.55 20.68
C GLU A 364 16.03 0.16 20.66
N THR A 365 15.96 -0.42 19.47
CA THR A 365 15.23 -1.66 19.21
C THR A 365 16.14 -2.62 18.45
N SER A 366 16.13 -3.89 18.85
CA SER A 366 16.90 -4.92 18.15
C SER A 366 16.25 -5.30 16.82
N LEU A 367 17.10 -5.46 15.81
CA LEU A 367 16.74 -5.92 14.48
C LEU A 367 17.69 -7.06 14.11
N VAL A 368 17.17 -8.16 13.57
CA VAL A 368 17.99 -9.24 13.03
C VAL A 368 17.79 -9.29 11.53
N VAL A 369 18.89 -9.11 10.81
CA VAL A 369 18.93 -9.21 9.35
C VAL A 369 19.75 -10.42 8.92
N GLN A 370 19.28 -11.09 7.87
CA GLN A 370 20.13 -11.92 7.03
C GLN A 370 20.73 -11.01 5.97
N ARG A 371 22.06 -10.92 5.99
CA ARG A 371 22.81 -10.03 5.11
C ARG A 371 22.78 -10.57 3.67
N GLY A 372 22.35 -9.71 2.75
CA GLY A 372 22.19 -10.01 1.32
C GLY A 372 23.49 -10.13 0.53
#